data_AF-A0A101GGQ1-F1
#
_entry.id   AF-A0A101GGQ1-F1
#
_cell.length_a   1.000
_cell.length_b   1.000
_cell.length_c   1.000
_cell.angle_alpha   90.00
_cell.angle_beta   90.00
_cell.angle_gamma   90.00
#
_symmetry.space_group_name_H-M   'P 1'
#
loop_
_entity.id
_entity.type
_entity.pdbx_description
1 polymer ?
#
loop_
_entity_poly.entity_id
_entity_poly.type
_entity_poly.pdbx_seq_one_letter_code
_entity_poly.pdbx_strand_id
1 'polypeptide(L)'
;MERISQSMMSNIFLQDMHSSLKRLMDVQKQISSQQKYGRPSDNPAEVTRGMTVGTSIARNDQYQRNLDDAVTWLSNTDTALEQATNLISSIREKVIYAGDGGLSQVDLAALAREIEAMRDELIQTANFDVEGRFLLSGFDTSTRAFIKGEDGQVVYQGDEGRIVFEIEKDQTGQVSLNGRDVFPLGFERRSVTSVEVPLDFRWEGTSEELRIQVGDKSARVPIRERWNDTNDDSVADPGDYDGFRSPGEKVTGYSLAEIAGMINNSEEAGKLVHASVVTDAEAGTQRLVIQSLTGESLRVTSLPDTDGFVPVQRMLSQAPGVPWAAPADGTLELEFASGGKFTVDVSVGDNLDAVAQSISMIEGIWAGARTDGSITIVGTNPDDRFSVIASGGATDLFPVSAMSEPASRQVDTAHIGLASFLGLETATVSTHALPGDSLGDTTTNALDVVFISGERKMNLVINDEPDLTLQEFADRLKAAAGDWLEVVVQEEPEAVNPTDSLSLHKETESLRLVITTKDGAPLSVYDKSGSYANYLGISSALVTDDLTGVAFPSLAAVDVPALLGVEAGGTFYRVALLGESVDDGTGHLDPEALAREIRQQVGSDVIGVDLVNGGTSLALYSKTGEPLRVMDLP
;
A
#
# COMPACT_ATOMS: atom_id res chain seq x y z
N MET A 1 12.95 37.44 -88.44
CA MET A 1 12.50 36.10 -88.83
C MET A 1 13.66 35.39 -89.50
N GLU A 2 14.38 34.55 -88.75
CA GLU A 2 15.42 33.70 -89.36
C GLU A 2 14.76 32.62 -90.22
N ARG A 3 15.32 32.38 -91.42
CA ARG A 3 14.85 31.34 -92.35
C ARG A 3 15.20 29.96 -91.78
N ILE A 4 14.19 29.22 -91.35
CA ILE A 4 14.31 27.80 -91.03
C ILE A 4 14.58 27.03 -92.33
N SER A 5 15.67 26.27 -92.41
CA SER A 5 15.98 25.44 -93.59
C SER A 5 15.18 24.13 -93.56
N GLN A 6 14.86 23.55 -94.73
CA GLN A 6 14.09 22.30 -94.82
C GLN A 6 14.76 21.13 -94.08
N SER A 7 16.09 21.13 -93.99
CA SER A 7 16.85 20.16 -93.19
C SER A 7 16.64 20.35 -91.68
N MET A 8 16.49 21.59 -91.20
CA MET A 8 16.18 21.87 -89.79
C MET A 8 14.77 21.41 -89.44
N MET A 9 13.79 21.64 -90.33
CA MET A 9 12.41 21.19 -90.14
C MET A 9 12.31 19.65 -90.10
N SER A 10 13.02 18.94 -90.98
CA SER A 10 13.08 17.48 -90.97
C SER A 10 13.78 16.93 -89.72
N ASN A 11 14.84 17.59 -89.24
CA ASN A 11 15.54 17.19 -88.03
C ASN A 11 14.69 17.38 -86.77
N ILE A 12 13.95 18.50 -86.69
CA ILE A 12 12.99 18.74 -85.59
C ILE A 12 11.89 17.67 -85.60
N PHE A 13 11.31 17.36 -86.76
CA PHE A 13 10.29 16.31 -86.88
C PHE A 13 10.80 14.92 -86.47
N LEU A 14 12.01 14.54 -86.90
CA LEU A 14 12.63 13.28 -86.49
C LEU A 14 12.93 13.25 -84.98
N GLN A 15 13.38 14.37 -84.41
CA GLN A 15 13.61 14.50 -82.96
C GLN A 15 12.29 14.37 -82.19
N ASP A 16 11.20 14.97 -82.67
CA ASP A 16 9.87 14.87 -82.09
C ASP A 16 9.32 13.43 -82.15
N MET A 17 9.50 12.75 -83.29
CA MET A 17 9.12 11.35 -83.47
C MET A 17 9.90 10.42 -82.54
N HIS A 18 11.22 10.60 -82.44
CA HIS A 18 12.07 9.84 -81.51
C HIS A 18 11.65 10.11 -80.05
N SER A 19 11.31 11.35 -79.71
CA SER A 19 10.83 11.68 -78.36
C SER A 19 9.47 11.03 -78.05
N SER A 20 8.57 10.95 -79.04
CA SER A 20 7.25 10.33 -78.91
C SER A 20 7.35 8.81 -78.77
N LEU A 21 8.21 8.16 -79.56
CA LEU A 21 8.50 6.72 -79.44
C LEU A 21 9.09 6.39 -78.07
N LYS A 22 9.99 7.23 -77.55
CA LYS A 22 10.54 7.05 -76.19
C LYS A 22 9.44 7.11 -75.12
N ARG A 23 8.58 8.13 -75.17
CA ARG A 23 7.44 8.26 -74.23
C ARG A 23 6.49 7.05 -74.30
N LEU A 24 6.19 6.56 -75.51
CA LEU A 24 5.33 5.40 -75.70
C LEU A 24 5.96 4.13 -75.10
N MET A 25 7.26 3.91 -75.34
CA MET A 25 7.99 2.78 -74.74
C MET A 25 8.03 2.86 -73.22
N ASP A 26 8.18 4.06 -72.65
CA ASP A 26 8.19 4.26 -71.19
C ASP A 26 6.80 3.99 -70.60
N VAL A 27 5.72 4.47 -71.22
CA VAL A 27 4.35 4.16 -70.81
C VAL A 27 4.03 2.67 -70.95
N GLN A 28 4.45 2.01 -72.02
CA GLN A 28 4.28 0.55 -72.16
C GLN A 28 5.01 -0.22 -71.04
N LYS A 29 6.20 0.22 -70.63
CA LYS A 29 6.90 -0.36 -69.48
C LYS A 29 6.16 -0.12 -68.17
N GLN A 30 5.62 1.09 -67.96
CA GLN A 30 4.80 1.39 -66.78
C GLN A 30 3.53 0.54 -66.73
N ILE A 31 2.86 0.32 -67.88
CA ILE A 31 1.69 -0.55 -67.98
C ILE A 31 2.07 -2.01 -67.68
N SER A 32 3.17 -2.50 -68.24
CA SER A 32 3.61 -3.89 -68.04
C SER A 32 4.09 -4.17 -66.61
N SER A 33 4.73 -3.20 -65.96
CA SER A 33 5.25 -3.33 -64.59
C SER A 33 4.26 -2.88 -63.52
N GLN A 34 3.21 -2.15 -63.92
CA GLN A 34 2.29 -1.43 -63.05
C GLN A 34 2.98 -0.42 -62.11
N GLN A 35 4.25 -0.08 -62.37
CA GLN A 35 5.03 0.86 -61.58
C GLN A 35 5.23 2.14 -62.38
N LYS A 36 4.91 3.29 -61.77
CA LYS A 36 5.09 4.62 -62.37
C LYS A 36 6.57 4.95 -62.63
N TYR A 37 7.48 4.42 -61.81
CA TYR A 37 8.93 4.58 -61.98
C TYR A 37 9.61 3.22 -61.85
N GLY A 38 10.38 2.83 -62.87
CA GLY A 38 11.11 1.55 -62.87
C GLY A 38 12.59 1.68 -62.50
N ARG A 39 13.14 2.91 -62.50
CA ARG A 39 14.54 3.19 -62.15
C ARG A 39 14.63 4.34 -61.15
N PRO A 40 15.58 4.28 -60.19
CA PRO A 40 15.86 5.41 -59.30
C PRO A 40 16.23 6.71 -60.04
N SER A 41 16.75 6.60 -61.28
CA SER A 41 17.07 7.74 -62.13
C SER A 41 15.84 8.50 -62.66
N ASP A 42 14.67 7.88 -62.70
CA ASP A 42 13.47 8.46 -63.33
C ASP A 42 12.81 9.50 -62.42
N ASN A 43 12.79 9.23 -61.11
CA ASN A 43 12.45 10.20 -60.07
C ASN A 43 13.04 9.74 -58.73
N PRO A 44 14.25 10.21 -58.34
CA PRO A 44 14.91 9.74 -57.13
C PRO A 44 14.12 10.05 -55.85
N ALA A 45 13.33 11.14 -55.81
CA ALA A 45 12.55 11.51 -54.64
C ALA A 45 11.33 10.59 -54.43
N GLU A 46 10.52 10.37 -55.48
CA GLU A 46 9.36 9.46 -55.39
C GLU A 46 9.78 8.00 -55.18
N VAL A 47 10.86 7.55 -55.83
CA VAL A 47 11.39 6.19 -55.64
C VAL A 47 11.95 5.99 -54.22
N THR A 48 12.69 6.95 -53.66
CA THR A 48 13.19 6.86 -52.28
C THR A 48 12.04 6.79 -51.27
N ARG A 49 10.99 7.60 -51.47
CA ARG A 49 9.78 7.54 -50.63
C ARG A 49 9.09 6.19 -50.75
N GLY A 50 8.93 5.67 -51.96
CA GLY A 50 8.35 4.34 -52.21
C GLY A 50 9.17 3.22 -51.55
N MET A 51 10.50 3.27 -51.64
CA MET A 51 11.40 2.33 -50.96
C MET A 51 11.26 2.42 -49.45
N THR A 52 11.21 3.63 -48.88
CA THR A 52 11.02 3.84 -47.44
C THR A 52 9.69 3.23 -46.97
N VAL A 53 8.60 3.47 -47.69
CA VAL A 53 7.29 2.87 -47.39
C VAL A 53 7.36 1.34 -47.52
N GLY A 54 8.00 0.82 -48.57
CA GLY A 54 8.20 -0.63 -48.74
C GLY A 54 8.98 -1.26 -47.60
N THR A 55 10.04 -0.59 -47.11
CA THR A 55 10.78 -1.04 -45.93
C THR A 55 9.95 -0.96 -44.66
N SER A 56 9.11 0.06 -44.50
CA SER A 56 8.19 0.16 -43.36
C SER A 56 7.13 -0.95 -43.37
N ILE A 57 6.57 -1.29 -44.53
CA ILE A 57 5.64 -2.42 -44.68
C ILE A 57 6.33 -3.72 -44.31
N ALA A 58 7.52 -4.00 -44.86
CA ALA A 58 8.26 -5.22 -44.56
C ALA A 58 8.64 -5.34 -43.07
N ARG A 59 8.93 -4.21 -42.40
CA ARG A 59 9.14 -4.18 -40.95
C ARG A 59 7.85 -4.45 -40.17
N ASN A 60 6.74 -3.82 -40.55
CA ASN A 60 5.44 -4.09 -39.92
C ASN A 60 5.02 -5.56 -40.08
N ASP A 61 5.25 -6.16 -41.25
CA ASP A 61 4.99 -7.59 -41.46
C ASP A 61 5.88 -8.47 -40.54
N GLN A 62 7.10 -8.04 -40.23
CA GLN A 62 7.96 -8.71 -39.26
C GLN A 62 7.46 -8.53 -37.82
N TYR A 63 7.02 -7.32 -37.45
CA TYR A 63 6.44 -7.05 -36.14
C TYR A 63 5.16 -7.86 -35.90
N GLN A 64 4.30 -8.01 -36.93
CA GLN A 64 3.13 -8.87 -36.85
C GLN A 64 3.52 -10.33 -36.60
N ARG A 65 4.51 -10.87 -37.33
CA ARG A 65 5.02 -12.22 -37.07
C ARG A 65 5.59 -12.38 -35.66
N ASN A 66 6.37 -11.40 -35.19
CA ASN A 66 6.91 -11.41 -33.83
C ASN A 66 5.79 -11.40 -32.79
N LEU A 67 4.71 -10.64 -33.01
CA LEU A 67 3.55 -10.61 -32.12
C LEU A 67 2.78 -11.93 -32.11
N ASP A 68 2.55 -12.53 -33.28
CA ASP A 68 1.89 -13.84 -33.38
C ASP A 68 2.70 -14.93 -32.67
N ASP A 69 4.03 -14.91 -32.83
CA ASP A 69 4.95 -15.79 -32.13
C ASP A 69 4.93 -15.53 -30.61
N ALA A 70 4.87 -14.26 -30.19
CA ALA A 70 4.78 -13.88 -28.77
C ALA A 70 3.49 -14.39 -28.12
N VAL A 71 2.35 -14.19 -28.78
CA VAL A 71 1.04 -14.65 -28.29
C VAL A 71 1.03 -16.17 -28.18
N THR A 72 1.59 -16.87 -29.18
CA THR A 72 1.69 -18.33 -29.16
C THR A 72 2.58 -18.80 -28.00
N TRP A 73 3.73 -18.16 -27.77
CA TRP A 73 4.62 -18.49 -26.66
C TRP A 73 3.95 -18.28 -25.30
N LEU A 74 3.33 -17.12 -25.09
CA LEU A 74 2.64 -16.76 -23.85
C LEU A 74 1.46 -17.68 -23.58
N SER A 75 0.64 -18.00 -24.59
CA SER A 75 -0.51 -18.90 -24.46
C SER A 75 -0.11 -20.33 -24.05
N ASN A 76 0.98 -20.85 -24.64
CA ASN A 76 1.51 -22.16 -24.24
C ASN A 76 2.11 -22.12 -22.83
N THR A 77 2.76 -21.03 -22.46
CA THR A 77 3.32 -20.83 -21.11
C THR A 77 2.20 -20.76 -20.07
N ASP A 78 1.14 -20.01 -20.35
CA ASP A 78 -0.04 -19.90 -19.50
C ASP A 78 -0.73 -21.25 -19.29
N THR A 79 -0.92 -22.02 -20.37
CA THR A 79 -1.47 -23.38 -20.30
C THR A 79 -0.61 -24.31 -19.42
N ALA A 80 0.72 -24.22 -19.53
CA ALA A 80 1.62 -25.02 -18.70
C ALA A 80 1.57 -24.60 -17.22
N LEU A 81 1.46 -23.30 -16.94
CA LEU A 81 1.33 -22.76 -15.58
C LEU A 81 -0.03 -23.10 -14.95
N GLU A 82 -1.11 -23.11 -15.74
CA GLU A 82 -2.44 -23.54 -15.28
C GLU A 82 -2.42 -25.02 -14.86
N GLN A 83 -1.83 -25.88 -15.69
CA GLN A 83 -1.65 -27.30 -15.35
C GLN A 83 -0.80 -27.49 -14.09
N ALA A 84 0.31 -26.76 -13.97
CA ALA A 84 1.16 -26.78 -12.79
C ALA A 84 0.39 -26.34 -11.53
N THR A 85 -0.42 -25.28 -11.64
CA THR A 85 -1.25 -24.74 -10.54
C THR A 85 -2.31 -25.75 -10.08
N ASN A 86 -2.96 -26.44 -11.02
CA ASN A 86 -3.93 -27.48 -10.73
C ASN A 86 -3.28 -28.70 -10.03
N LEU A 87 -2.09 -29.10 -10.47
CA LEU A 87 -1.31 -30.17 -9.82
C LEU A 87 -0.91 -29.78 -8.39
N ILE A 88 -0.40 -28.57 -8.18
CA ILE A 88 -0.01 -28.08 -6.84
C ILE A 88 -1.22 -27.99 -5.92
N SER A 89 -2.37 -27.52 -6.43
CA SER A 89 -3.62 -27.46 -5.65
C SER A 89 -4.08 -28.86 -5.23
N SER A 90 -3.98 -29.83 -6.13
CA SER A 90 -4.32 -31.24 -5.84
C SER A 90 -3.34 -31.87 -4.83
N ILE A 91 -2.05 -31.58 -4.94
CA ILE A 91 -1.04 -31.99 -3.95
C ILE A 91 -1.38 -31.38 -2.59
N ARG A 92 -1.70 -30.09 -2.52
CA ARG A 92 -2.10 -29.42 -1.27
C ARG A 92 -3.31 -30.08 -0.63
N GLU A 93 -4.36 -30.36 -1.42
CA GLU A 93 -5.56 -31.04 -0.93
C GLU A 93 -5.23 -32.41 -0.33
N LYS A 94 -4.41 -33.22 -1.02
CA LYS A 94 -3.96 -34.53 -0.53
C LYS A 94 -3.09 -34.44 0.72
N VAL A 95 -2.23 -33.43 0.82
CA VAL A 95 -1.40 -33.20 2.02
C VAL A 95 -2.26 -32.78 3.21
N ILE A 96 -3.25 -31.92 3.01
CA ILE A 96 -4.21 -31.54 4.06
C ILE A 96 -4.99 -32.79 4.51
N TYR A 97 -5.47 -33.59 3.56
CA TYR A 97 -6.15 -34.86 3.87
C TYR A 97 -5.25 -35.84 4.63
N ALA A 98 -3.97 -35.94 4.26
CA ALA A 98 -2.98 -36.76 4.94
C ALA A 98 -2.67 -36.29 6.38
N GLY A 99 -2.88 -35.00 6.67
CA GLY A 99 -2.71 -34.41 7.99
C GLY A 99 -3.87 -34.68 8.96
N ASP A 100 -5.00 -35.20 8.47
CA ASP A 100 -6.12 -35.60 9.32
C ASP A 100 -5.78 -36.91 10.06
N GLY A 101 -5.81 -36.89 11.39
CA GLY A 101 -5.23 -37.92 12.26
C GLY A 101 -5.91 -39.30 12.24
N GLY A 102 -6.89 -39.51 11.35
CA GLY A 102 -7.66 -40.75 11.21
C GLY A 102 -7.09 -41.78 10.22
N LEU A 103 -6.02 -41.47 9.48
CA LEU A 103 -5.51 -42.33 8.40
C LEU A 103 -4.56 -43.43 8.89
N SER A 104 -4.64 -44.62 8.26
CA SER A 104 -3.70 -45.71 8.54
C SER A 104 -2.35 -45.50 7.85
N GLN A 105 -1.29 -46.14 8.34
CA GLN A 105 0.03 -46.06 7.73
C GLN A 105 0.07 -46.59 6.28
N VAL A 106 -0.83 -47.53 5.94
CA VAL A 106 -0.95 -48.05 4.58
C VAL A 106 -1.58 -47.01 3.64
N ASP A 107 -2.57 -46.27 4.13
CA ASP A 107 -3.23 -45.19 3.38
C ASP A 107 -2.28 -44.01 3.18
N LEU A 108 -1.49 -43.65 4.21
CA LEU A 108 -0.44 -42.64 4.10
C LEU A 108 0.64 -43.03 3.08
N ALA A 109 1.04 -44.31 3.02
CA ALA A 109 2.00 -44.79 2.01
C ALA A 109 1.40 -44.83 0.59
N ALA A 110 0.09 -44.99 0.44
CA ALA A 110 -0.60 -44.87 -0.84
C ALA A 110 -0.65 -43.40 -1.30
N LEU A 111 -1.03 -42.49 -0.39
CA LEU A 111 -1.05 -41.05 -0.64
C LEU A 111 0.33 -40.49 -0.99
N ALA A 112 1.38 -40.94 -0.29
CA ALA A 112 2.76 -40.54 -0.60
C ALA A 112 3.16 -40.91 -2.04
N ARG A 113 2.82 -42.13 -2.51
CA ARG A 113 3.09 -42.54 -3.89
C ARG A 113 2.31 -41.74 -4.92
N GLU A 114 1.09 -41.33 -4.59
CA GLU A 114 0.28 -40.48 -5.46
C GLU A 114 0.87 -39.06 -5.55
N ILE A 115 1.30 -38.48 -4.43
CA ILE A 115 1.99 -37.19 -4.39
C ILE A 115 3.32 -37.26 -5.14
N GLU A 116 4.09 -38.35 -5.03
CA GLU A 116 5.31 -38.56 -5.79
C GLU A 116 5.05 -38.60 -7.31
N ALA A 117 3.97 -39.26 -7.74
CA ALA A 117 3.56 -39.28 -9.14
C ALA A 117 3.16 -37.88 -9.64
N MET A 118 2.39 -37.13 -8.85
CA MET A 118 2.02 -35.74 -9.18
C MET A 118 3.23 -34.80 -9.23
N ARG A 119 4.23 -35.01 -8.36
CA ARG A 119 5.50 -34.27 -8.43
C ARG A 119 6.25 -34.60 -9.72
N ASP A 120 6.32 -35.87 -10.10
CA ASP A 120 6.99 -36.29 -11.32
C ASP A 120 6.24 -35.80 -12.58
N GLU A 121 4.92 -35.63 -12.52
CA GLU A 121 4.10 -34.95 -13.53
C GLU A 121 4.39 -33.44 -13.58
N LEU A 122 4.47 -32.77 -12.42
CA LEU A 122 4.82 -31.35 -12.34
C LEU A 122 6.19 -31.05 -12.97
N ILE A 123 7.18 -31.93 -12.77
CA ILE A 123 8.50 -31.82 -13.42
C ILE A 123 8.38 -31.95 -14.94
N GLN A 124 7.46 -32.79 -15.45
CA GLN A 124 7.22 -32.91 -16.88
C GLN A 124 6.54 -31.65 -17.44
N THR A 125 5.53 -31.12 -16.76
CA THR A 125 4.87 -29.85 -17.12
C THR A 125 5.85 -28.68 -17.09
N ALA A 126 6.76 -28.62 -16.10
CA ALA A 126 7.81 -27.60 -16.03
C ALA A 126 8.86 -27.72 -17.16
N ASN A 127 8.94 -28.88 -17.81
CA ASN A 127 9.77 -29.14 -18.99
C ASN A 127 8.96 -29.23 -20.28
N PHE A 128 7.78 -28.60 -20.34
CA PHE A 128 6.98 -28.58 -21.55
C PHE A 128 7.74 -27.89 -22.71
N ASP A 129 7.78 -28.56 -23.86
CA ASP A 129 8.44 -28.07 -25.07
C ASP A 129 7.43 -27.72 -26.16
N VAL A 130 7.70 -26.62 -26.86
CA VAL A 130 6.96 -26.20 -28.05
C VAL A 130 7.94 -26.13 -29.22
N GLU A 131 7.75 -27.01 -30.20
CA GLU A 131 8.64 -27.13 -31.36
C GLU A 131 10.12 -27.39 -30.98
N GLY A 132 10.35 -28.14 -29.90
CA GLY A 132 11.70 -28.41 -29.38
C GLY A 132 12.34 -27.26 -28.61
N ARG A 133 11.55 -26.22 -28.25
CA ARG A 133 11.96 -25.12 -27.37
C ARG A 133 11.28 -25.26 -26.01
N PHE A 134 12.06 -25.40 -24.95
CA PHE A 134 11.55 -25.44 -23.58
C PHE A 134 11.12 -24.04 -23.14
N LEU A 135 9.92 -23.94 -22.57
CA LEU A 135 9.32 -22.63 -22.24
C LEU A 135 9.94 -21.96 -21.01
N LEU A 136 10.46 -22.77 -20.06
CA LEU A 136 10.97 -22.31 -18.76
C LEU A 136 12.50 -22.40 -18.62
N SER A 137 13.25 -22.63 -19.71
CA SER A 137 14.72 -22.73 -19.66
C SER A 137 15.46 -21.39 -19.88
N GLY A 138 14.71 -20.27 -19.94
CA GLY A 138 15.28 -18.94 -20.17
C GLY A 138 15.71 -18.73 -21.62
N PHE A 139 16.88 -18.15 -21.84
CA PHE A 139 17.45 -18.00 -23.19
C PHE A 139 17.88 -19.32 -23.83
N ASP A 140 18.30 -20.30 -23.03
CA ASP A 140 18.71 -21.61 -23.55
C ASP A 140 17.51 -22.51 -23.76
N THR A 141 16.70 -22.19 -24.77
CA THR A 141 15.49 -22.93 -25.12
C THR A 141 15.75 -24.38 -25.55
N SER A 142 17.01 -24.76 -25.79
CA SER A 142 17.39 -26.10 -26.27
C SER A 142 17.68 -27.09 -25.15
N THR A 143 17.88 -26.59 -23.93
CA THR A 143 18.20 -27.40 -22.75
C THR A 143 16.96 -27.60 -21.88
N ARG A 144 16.79 -28.82 -21.35
CA ARG A 144 15.71 -29.11 -20.39
C ARG A 144 15.90 -28.25 -19.14
N ALA A 145 14.86 -27.53 -18.76
CA ALA A 145 14.87 -26.62 -17.61
C ALA A 145 15.17 -27.36 -16.31
N PHE A 146 14.52 -28.49 -16.05
CA PHE A 146 14.59 -29.23 -14.79
C PHE A 146 15.01 -30.69 -15.01
N ILE A 147 16.05 -31.14 -14.31
CA ILE A 147 16.50 -32.53 -14.33
C ILE A 147 16.48 -33.10 -12.92
N LYS A 148 15.87 -34.28 -12.75
CA LYS A 148 15.90 -35.05 -11.52
C LYS A 148 17.22 -35.80 -11.44
N GLY A 149 18.05 -35.47 -10.45
CA GLY A 149 19.27 -36.21 -10.13
C GLY A 149 18.98 -37.58 -9.50
N GLU A 150 20.00 -38.44 -9.41
CA GLU A 150 19.87 -39.79 -8.82
C GLU A 150 19.44 -39.74 -7.33
N ASP A 151 19.77 -38.66 -6.62
CA ASP A 151 19.39 -38.41 -5.22
C ASP A 151 17.94 -37.92 -5.07
N GLY A 152 17.18 -37.82 -6.16
CA GLY A 152 15.80 -37.32 -6.17
C GLY A 152 15.67 -35.78 -6.11
N GLN A 153 16.79 -35.05 -6.03
CA GLN A 153 16.81 -33.58 -6.11
C GLN A 153 16.60 -33.11 -7.55
N VAL A 154 15.79 -32.05 -7.73
CA VAL A 154 15.57 -31.44 -9.04
C VAL A 154 16.51 -30.26 -9.20
N VAL A 155 17.41 -30.35 -10.18
CA VAL A 155 18.38 -29.31 -10.52
C VAL A 155 17.89 -28.54 -11.74
N TYR A 156 17.91 -27.21 -11.66
CA TYR A 156 17.65 -26.35 -12.80
C TYR A 156 18.93 -26.19 -13.63
N GLN A 157 18.82 -26.41 -14.94
CA GLN A 157 19.94 -26.28 -15.90
C GLN A 157 19.69 -25.19 -16.96
N GLY A 158 18.58 -24.45 -16.86
CA GLY A 158 18.32 -23.29 -17.71
C GLY A 158 19.10 -22.05 -17.28
N ASP A 159 18.98 -20.99 -18.08
CA ASP A 159 19.56 -19.67 -17.81
C ASP A 159 18.51 -18.71 -17.21
N GLU A 160 18.96 -17.64 -16.53
CA GLU A 160 18.09 -16.63 -15.92
C GLU A 160 17.61 -15.57 -16.92
N GLY A 161 18.18 -15.53 -18.12
CA GLY A 161 17.85 -14.51 -19.09
C GLY A 161 16.48 -14.66 -19.75
N ARG A 162 15.99 -13.56 -20.31
CA ARG A 162 14.61 -13.39 -20.80
C ARG A 162 14.59 -13.01 -22.28
N ILE A 163 13.86 -13.77 -23.09
CA ILE A 163 13.62 -13.51 -24.50
C ILE A 163 12.72 -12.29 -24.65
N VAL A 164 13.20 -11.31 -25.42
CA VAL A 164 12.48 -10.09 -25.78
C VAL A 164 12.25 -10.05 -27.29
N PHE A 165 11.03 -9.71 -27.70
CA PHE A 165 10.67 -9.52 -29.11
C PHE A 165 10.45 -8.04 -29.40
N GLU A 166 10.89 -7.58 -30.57
CA GLU A 166 10.57 -6.23 -31.06
C GLU A 166 9.13 -6.24 -31.62
N ILE A 167 8.25 -5.48 -30.99
CA ILE A 167 6.81 -5.42 -31.30
C ILE A 167 6.43 -4.18 -32.11
N GLU A 168 7.21 -3.11 -31.98
CA GLU A 168 7.14 -1.91 -32.79
C GLU A 168 8.55 -1.32 -32.91
N LYS A 169 8.74 -0.36 -33.82
CA LYS A 169 10.00 0.37 -33.95
C LYS A 169 10.42 0.94 -32.58
N ASP A 170 11.58 0.48 -32.11
CA ASP A 170 12.19 0.87 -30.83
C ASP A 170 11.38 0.44 -29.57
N GLN A 171 10.37 -0.43 -29.72
CA GLN A 171 9.61 -1.02 -28.62
C GLN A 171 9.82 -2.53 -28.56
N THR A 172 10.26 -3.02 -27.40
CA THR A 172 10.44 -4.45 -27.15
C THR A 172 9.49 -4.92 -26.05
N GLY A 173 8.99 -6.15 -26.18
CA GLY A 173 8.17 -6.83 -25.18
C GLY A 173 8.87 -8.10 -24.70
N GLN A 174 8.85 -8.33 -23.39
CA GLN A 174 9.32 -9.59 -22.81
C GLN A 174 8.27 -10.69 -23.03
N VAL A 175 8.70 -11.86 -23.50
CA VAL A 175 7.80 -12.96 -23.87
C VAL A 175 8.08 -14.23 -23.06
N SER A 176 9.31 -14.45 -22.58
CA SER A 176 9.65 -15.65 -21.81
C SER A 176 9.68 -15.42 -20.29
N LEU A 177 9.41 -16.49 -19.56
CA LEU A 177 9.67 -16.64 -18.13
C LEU A 177 10.82 -17.64 -17.96
N ASN A 178 11.71 -17.43 -16.99
CA ASN A 178 12.70 -18.44 -16.64
C ASN A 178 12.13 -19.35 -15.53
N GLY A 179 12.68 -20.55 -15.37
CA GLY A 179 12.19 -21.54 -14.41
C GLY A 179 12.56 -21.20 -12.96
N ARG A 180 13.45 -20.24 -12.71
CA ARG A 180 13.77 -19.75 -11.36
C ARG A 180 12.76 -18.71 -10.89
N ASP A 181 12.21 -17.91 -11.80
CA ASP A 181 11.12 -16.96 -11.56
C ASP A 181 9.83 -17.72 -11.21
N VAL A 182 9.59 -18.88 -11.84
CA VAL A 182 8.43 -19.74 -11.55
C VAL A 182 8.68 -20.67 -10.35
N PHE A 183 9.88 -21.24 -10.24
CA PHE A 183 10.27 -22.17 -9.17
C PHE A 183 11.58 -21.72 -8.50
N PRO A 184 11.52 -20.79 -7.54
CA PRO A 184 12.71 -20.23 -6.87
C PRO A 184 13.41 -21.27 -5.98
N LEU A 185 14.74 -21.14 -5.83
CA LEU A 185 15.53 -21.91 -4.86
C LEU A 185 15.52 -21.19 -3.52
N GLY A 186 15.26 -21.93 -2.44
CA GLY A 186 15.28 -21.37 -1.09
C GLY A 186 14.10 -20.43 -0.84
N PHE A 187 12.88 -20.91 -1.10
CA PHE A 187 11.66 -20.20 -0.69
C PHE A 187 11.71 -19.96 0.82
N GLU A 188 12.11 -18.77 1.22
CA GLU A 188 11.98 -18.31 2.58
C GLU A 188 10.53 -17.88 2.77
N ARG A 189 9.80 -18.62 3.59
CA ARG A 189 8.45 -18.21 3.96
C ARG A 189 8.56 -16.97 4.83
N ARG A 190 8.41 -15.80 4.22
CA ARG A 190 8.33 -14.52 4.93
C ARG A 190 6.92 -14.33 5.45
N SER A 191 6.79 -14.10 6.75
CA SER A 191 5.52 -13.84 7.40
C SER A 191 5.65 -12.74 8.43
N VAL A 192 4.65 -11.90 8.54
CA VAL A 192 4.49 -10.93 9.61
C VAL A 192 3.42 -11.47 10.56
N THR A 193 3.72 -11.50 11.85
CA THR A 193 2.82 -12.04 12.89
C THR A 193 2.47 -10.93 13.86
N SER A 194 1.19 -10.80 14.19
CA SER A 194 0.71 -9.80 15.13
C SER A 194 1.11 -10.12 16.56
N VAL A 195 1.00 -9.12 17.43
CA VAL A 195 0.96 -9.32 18.89
C VAL A 195 -0.19 -10.25 19.28
N GLU A 196 -0.07 -10.85 20.46
CA GLU A 196 -1.14 -11.65 21.06
C GLU A 196 -2.30 -10.79 21.51
N VAL A 197 -3.50 -11.13 21.04
CA VAL A 197 -4.75 -10.49 21.48
C VAL A 197 -5.71 -11.54 22.05
N PRO A 198 -6.64 -11.15 22.93
CA PRO A 198 -7.68 -12.05 23.45
C PRO A 198 -8.58 -12.64 22.35
N LEU A 199 -9.18 -13.82 22.61
CA LEU A 199 -10.10 -14.48 21.65
C LEU A 199 -11.35 -13.64 21.32
N ASP A 200 -11.80 -12.78 22.23
CA ASP A 200 -12.94 -11.88 22.06
C ASP A 200 -12.57 -10.53 21.43
N PHE A 201 -11.30 -10.33 21.04
CA PHE A 201 -10.83 -9.10 20.40
C PHE A 201 -11.72 -8.66 19.24
N ARG A 202 -12.00 -7.35 19.20
CA ARG A 202 -12.67 -6.65 18.10
C ARG A 202 -11.91 -5.37 17.78
N TRP A 203 -11.63 -5.17 16.50
CA TRP A 203 -11.10 -3.91 15.98
C TRP A 203 -12.22 -2.89 15.89
N GLU A 204 -12.13 -1.83 16.70
CA GLU A 204 -13.14 -0.76 16.80
C GLU A 204 -12.64 0.59 16.25
N GLY A 205 -11.57 0.55 15.43
CA GLY A 205 -11.00 1.72 14.79
C GLY A 205 -11.88 2.34 13.71
N THR A 206 -11.43 3.49 13.21
CA THR A 206 -12.05 4.20 12.10
C THR A 206 -11.72 3.55 10.76
N SER A 207 -12.37 4.02 9.69
CA SER A 207 -12.11 3.50 8.34
C SER A 207 -10.66 3.75 7.92
N GLU A 208 -10.00 2.69 7.48
CA GLU A 208 -8.59 2.71 7.10
C GLU A 208 -8.31 1.81 5.89
N GLU A 209 -7.23 2.08 5.18
CA GLU A 209 -6.70 1.25 4.11
C GLU A 209 -5.45 0.50 4.60
N LEU A 210 -5.53 -0.83 4.62
CA LEU A 210 -4.36 -1.67 4.86
C LEU A 210 -3.62 -1.88 3.54
N ARG A 211 -2.45 -1.26 3.40
CA ARG A 211 -1.53 -1.48 2.27
C ARG A 211 -0.62 -2.64 2.58
N ILE A 212 -0.69 -3.66 1.73
CA ILE A 212 0.15 -4.85 1.79
C ILE A 212 1.04 -4.86 0.56
N GLN A 213 2.35 -4.79 0.75
CA GLN A 213 3.32 -4.85 -0.35
C GLN A 213 4.19 -6.10 -0.25
N VAL A 214 4.33 -6.81 -1.37
CA VAL A 214 5.19 -7.99 -1.51
C VAL A 214 6.12 -7.73 -2.69
N GLY A 215 7.41 -7.55 -2.40
CA GLY A 215 8.38 -7.07 -3.38
C GLY A 215 7.96 -5.71 -3.97
N ASP A 216 7.80 -5.64 -5.28
CA ASP A 216 7.38 -4.42 -6.01
C ASP A 216 5.86 -4.28 -6.14
N LYS A 217 5.08 -5.29 -5.70
CA LYS A 217 3.62 -5.30 -5.87
C LYS A 217 2.95 -4.83 -4.58
N SER A 218 2.04 -3.86 -4.69
CA SER A 218 1.22 -3.40 -3.58
C SER A 218 -0.24 -3.77 -3.80
N ALA A 219 -0.93 -4.14 -2.74
CA ALA A 219 -2.37 -4.35 -2.70
C ALA A 219 -2.99 -3.48 -1.62
N ARG A 220 -4.22 -3.03 -1.88
CA ARG A 220 -5.01 -2.21 -0.97
C ARG A 220 -6.15 -3.03 -0.41
N VAL A 221 -6.33 -3.02 0.91
CA VAL A 221 -7.43 -3.70 1.59
C VAL A 221 -8.18 -2.67 2.43
N PRO A 222 -9.34 -2.17 1.97
CA PRO A 222 -10.14 -1.23 2.74
C PRO A 222 -10.80 -1.94 3.91
N ILE A 223 -10.60 -1.40 5.12
CA ILE A 223 -11.24 -1.83 6.36
C ILE A 223 -12.15 -0.68 6.80
N ARG A 224 -13.43 -0.81 6.51
CA ARG A 224 -14.42 0.24 6.77
C ARG A 224 -14.93 0.15 8.19
N GLU A 225 -15.07 1.27 8.90
CA GLU A 225 -15.63 1.23 10.24
C GLU A 225 -17.03 0.57 10.31
N ARG A 226 -17.31 -0.09 11.43
CA ARG A 226 -18.59 -0.76 11.67
C ARG A 226 -19.21 -0.32 12.99
N TRP A 227 -20.03 0.72 12.93
CA TRP A 227 -20.76 1.29 14.06
C TRP A 227 -22.27 1.12 13.87
N ASN A 228 -23.00 1.29 14.97
CA ASN A 228 -24.46 1.33 14.97
C ASN A 228 -24.91 2.74 15.32
N ASP A 229 -25.79 3.28 14.47
CA ASP A 229 -26.37 4.62 14.52
C ASP A 229 -27.41 4.81 15.64
N THR A 230 -27.18 4.17 16.77
CA THR A 230 -28.03 4.32 17.94
C THR A 230 -27.12 4.21 19.14
N ASN A 231 -26.85 5.36 19.74
CA ASN A 231 -26.19 5.51 21.04
C ASN A 231 -27.06 4.99 22.22
N ASP A 232 -28.24 4.43 21.92
CA ASP A 232 -29.21 3.82 22.87
C ASP A 232 -29.81 4.84 23.87
N ASP A 233 -29.69 6.14 23.59
CA ASP A 233 -30.23 7.21 24.44
C ASP A 233 -31.64 7.69 24.04
N SER A 234 -32.20 7.12 22.97
CA SER A 234 -33.53 7.42 22.41
C SER A 234 -33.69 8.85 21.85
N VAL A 235 -32.61 9.61 21.72
CA VAL A 235 -32.57 10.97 21.15
C VAL A 235 -31.87 10.89 19.80
N ALA A 236 -32.53 11.35 18.74
CA ALA A 236 -31.90 11.45 17.43
C ALA A 236 -31.02 12.70 17.40
N ASP A 237 -29.71 12.53 17.29
CA ASP A 237 -28.74 13.61 17.14
C ASP A 237 -28.60 13.99 15.65
N PRO A 238 -28.26 15.25 15.32
CA PRO A 238 -28.07 15.66 13.93
C PRO A 238 -26.93 14.97 13.16
N GLY A 239 -26.07 14.20 13.85
CA GLY A 239 -25.01 13.38 13.26
C GLY A 239 -25.50 12.01 12.77
N ASP A 240 -26.56 11.46 13.36
CA ASP A 240 -27.03 10.09 13.11
C ASP A 240 -27.28 9.78 11.62
N TYR A 241 -27.77 10.79 10.89
CA TYR A 241 -28.22 10.62 9.50
C TYR A 241 -27.17 10.98 8.44
N ASP A 242 -26.00 11.49 8.82
CA ASP A 242 -24.96 11.87 7.85
C ASP A 242 -24.05 10.70 7.42
N GLY A 243 -24.26 9.53 8.01
CA GLY A 243 -23.55 8.30 7.67
C GLY A 243 -22.13 8.25 8.24
N PHE A 244 -21.80 9.09 9.22
CA PHE A 244 -20.53 9.07 9.95
C PHE A 244 -20.73 8.80 11.43
N ARG A 245 -19.75 8.11 12.02
CA ARG A 245 -19.76 7.79 13.45
C ARG A 245 -19.66 9.07 14.30
N SER A 246 -20.64 9.31 15.17
CA SER A 246 -20.58 10.38 16.18
C SER A 246 -19.83 9.96 17.45
N PRO A 247 -19.22 10.91 18.18
CA PRO A 247 -18.62 10.63 19.49
C PRO A 247 -19.65 10.06 20.47
N GLY A 248 -19.44 8.83 20.95
CA GLY A 248 -20.32 8.15 21.93
C GLY A 248 -21.18 7.02 21.36
N GLU A 249 -21.23 6.85 20.05
CA GLU A 249 -21.94 5.73 19.41
C GLU A 249 -21.24 4.39 19.59
N LYS A 250 -22.05 3.32 19.58
CA LYS A 250 -21.59 1.96 19.81
C LYS A 250 -20.90 1.39 18.56
N VAL A 251 -19.67 0.90 18.76
CA VAL A 251 -18.92 0.17 17.72
C VAL A 251 -19.15 -1.31 17.87
N THR A 252 -19.31 -2.00 16.73
CA THR A 252 -19.40 -3.47 16.70
C THR A 252 -18.07 -4.12 16.35
N GLY A 253 -17.28 -3.43 15.52
CA GLY A 253 -15.90 -3.79 15.17
C GLY A 253 -15.75 -5.08 14.36
N TYR A 254 -14.50 -5.48 14.11
CA TYR A 254 -14.15 -6.71 13.38
C TYR A 254 -13.32 -7.68 14.20
N SER A 255 -13.62 -8.97 14.09
CA SER A 255 -12.74 -10.03 14.61
C SER A 255 -11.50 -10.23 13.71
N LEU A 256 -10.42 -10.81 14.27
CA LEU A 256 -9.23 -11.15 13.47
C LEU A 256 -9.54 -12.10 12.31
N ALA A 257 -10.52 -12.99 12.48
CA ALA A 257 -10.92 -13.92 11.42
C ALA A 257 -11.62 -13.20 10.26
N GLU A 258 -12.44 -12.19 10.55
CA GLU A 258 -13.04 -11.34 9.52
C GLU A 258 -11.97 -10.53 8.80
N ILE A 259 -11.01 -9.94 9.52
CA ILE A 259 -9.89 -9.20 8.93
C ILE A 259 -9.04 -10.11 8.02
N ALA A 260 -8.69 -11.32 8.48
CA ALA A 260 -7.99 -12.30 7.64
C ALA A 260 -8.80 -12.68 6.40
N GLY A 261 -10.12 -12.81 6.54
CA GLY A 261 -11.04 -13.01 5.42
C GLY A 261 -11.03 -11.86 4.42
N MET A 262 -11.02 -10.61 4.88
CA MET A 262 -10.94 -9.43 4.01
C MET A 262 -9.64 -9.38 3.22
N ILE A 263 -8.51 -9.69 3.85
CA ILE A 263 -7.20 -9.75 3.18
C ILE A 263 -7.20 -10.85 2.11
N ASN A 264 -7.66 -12.05 2.44
CA ASN A 264 -7.67 -13.18 1.51
C ASN A 264 -8.65 -13.01 0.34
N ASN A 265 -9.78 -12.34 0.57
CA ASN A 265 -10.83 -12.14 -0.43
C ASN A 265 -10.59 -10.87 -1.29
N SER A 266 -9.61 -10.03 -0.94
CA SER A 266 -9.22 -8.89 -1.78
C SER A 266 -8.59 -9.40 -3.09
N GLU A 267 -9.02 -8.81 -4.21
CA GLU A 267 -8.60 -9.23 -5.55
C GLU A 267 -7.09 -9.10 -5.76
N GLU A 268 -6.46 -8.09 -5.16
CA GLU A 268 -5.03 -7.84 -5.25
C GLU A 268 -4.29 -8.55 -4.10
N ALA A 269 -4.73 -8.38 -2.86
CA ALA A 269 -3.99 -8.86 -1.70
C ALA A 269 -3.99 -10.40 -1.61
N GLY A 270 -5.11 -11.06 -1.94
CA GLY A 270 -5.22 -12.52 -1.92
C GLY A 270 -4.30 -13.22 -2.93
N LYS A 271 -3.79 -12.51 -3.94
CA LYS A 271 -2.79 -13.01 -4.90
C LYS A 271 -1.35 -12.87 -4.41
N LEU A 272 -1.11 -11.98 -3.44
CA LEU A 272 0.21 -11.67 -2.90
C LEU A 272 0.47 -12.36 -1.56
N VAL A 273 -0.55 -12.43 -0.72
CA VAL A 273 -0.44 -12.92 0.66
C VAL A 273 -1.55 -13.89 1.03
N HIS A 274 -1.28 -14.68 2.06
CA HIS A 274 -2.28 -15.46 2.76
C HIS A 274 -2.31 -15.04 4.23
N ALA A 275 -3.47 -14.56 4.69
CA ALA A 275 -3.72 -14.24 6.09
C ALA A 275 -4.39 -15.42 6.80
N SER A 276 -3.92 -15.76 8.00
CA SER A 276 -4.49 -16.81 8.83
C SER A 276 -4.47 -16.41 10.30
N VAL A 277 -5.43 -16.90 11.08
CA VAL A 277 -5.47 -16.68 12.53
C VAL A 277 -4.97 -17.94 13.22
N VAL A 278 -3.92 -17.79 14.02
CA VAL A 278 -3.40 -18.85 14.88
C VAL A 278 -3.99 -18.63 16.26
N THR A 279 -4.75 -19.61 16.75
CA THR A 279 -5.37 -19.57 18.07
C THR A 279 -4.61 -20.47 19.05
N ASP A 280 -4.35 -19.95 20.24
CA ASP A 280 -3.87 -20.72 21.38
C ASP A 280 -5.02 -20.86 22.40
N ALA A 281 -5.62 -22.05 22.42
CA ALA A 281 -6.75 -22.34 23.29
C ALA A 281 -6.37 -22.47 24.78
N GLU A 282 -5.10 -22.76 25.09
CA GLU A 282 -4.63 -22.88 26.47
C GLU A 282 -4.33 -21.51 27.07
N ALA A 283 -3.74 -20.61 26.28
CA ALA A 283 -3.47 -19.23 26.66
C ALA A 283 -4.70 -18.31 26.53
N GLY A 284 -5.72 -18.70 25.77
CA GLY A 284 -6.88 -17.85 25.49
C GLY A 284 -6.55 -16.68 24.58
N THR A 285 -5.50 -16.81 23.76
CA THR A 285 -4.99 -15.77 22.87
C THR A 285 -5.10 -16.19 21.39
N GLN A 286 -5.00 -15.20 20.52
CA GLN A 286 -4.94 -15.38 19.08
C GLN A 286 -3.95 -14.38 18.45
N ARG A 287 -3.42 -14.75 17.29
CA ARG A 287 -2.50 -13.91 16.50
C ARG A 287 -2.90 -13.96 15.02
N LEU A 288 -2.78 -12.84 14.33
CA LEU A 288 -2.92 -12.74 12.88
C LEU A 288 -1.56 -12.97 12.23
N VAL A 289 -1.48 -13.92 11.31
CA VAL A 289 -0.27 -14.23 10.55
C VAL A 289 -0.53 -13.95 9.08
N ILE A 290 0.20 -12.99 8.52
CA ILE A 290 0.18 -12.67 7.09
C ILE A 290 1.43 -13.27 6.46
N GLN A 291 1.27 -14.13 5.47
CA GLN A 291 2.34 -14.87 4.82
C GLN A 291 2.48 -14.44 3.36
N SER A 292 3.69 -14.15 2.91
CA SER A 292 3.98 -13.92 1.50
C SER A 292 3.84 -15.21 0.69
N LEU A 293 3.12 -15.15 -0.42
CA LEU A 293 3.00 -16.27 -1.36
C LEU A 293 4.21 -16.39 -2.30
N THR A 294 4.95 -15.30 -2.51
CA THR A 294 6.13 -15.27 -3.40
C THR A 294 7.44 -15.51 -2.66
N GLY A 295 7.45 -15.39 -1.32
CA GLY A 295 8.67 -15.47 -0.50
C GLY A 295 9.48 -14.17 -0.49
N GLU A 296 9.05 -13.16 -1.24
CA GLU A 296 9.64 -11.82 -1.22
C GLU A 296 9.30 -11.08 0.08
N SER A 297 10.01 -9.97 0.34
CA SER A 297 9.78 -9.12 1.52
C SER A 297 8.32 -8.69 1.59
N LEU A 298 7.69 -9.01 2.71
CA LEU A 298 6.32 -8.60 3.03
C LEU A 298 6.35 -7.29 3.82
N ARG A 299 5.49 -6.36 3.43
CA ARG A 299 5.27 -5.08 4.09
C ARG A 299 3.80 -4.89 4.35
N VAL A 300 3.50 -4.33 5.51
CA VAL A 300 2.15 -3.99 5.92
C VAL A 300 2.19 -2.60 6.55
N THR A 301 1.30 -1.72 6.09
CA THR A 301 1.15 -0.35 6.58
C THR A 301 -0.33 -0.02 6.62
N SER A 302 -0.80 0.57 7.72
CA SER A 302 -2.17 1.08 7.84
C SER A 302 -2.20 2.57 7.55
N LEU A 303 -3.11 3.00 6.68
CA LEU A 303 -3.32 4.41 6.34
C LEU A 303 -4.78 4.80 6.59
N PRO A 304 -5.08 6.07 6.93
CA PRO A 304 -6.46 6.57 6.95
C PRO A 304 -7.15 6.32 5.60
N ASP A 305 -8.43 5.94 5.61
CA ASP A 305 -9.19 5.83 4.36
C ASP A 305 -9.50 7.25 3.85
N THR A 306 -8.77 7.68 2.82
CA THR A 306 -8.96 9.00 2.19
C THR A 306 -9.92 8.96 1.00
N ASP A 307 -10.30 7.78 0.50
CA ASP A 307 -11.03 7.64 -0.77
C ASP A 307 -11.98 6.42 -0.74
N GLY A 308 -13.28 6.65 -0.50
CA GLY A 308 -14.25 5.56 -0.71
C GLY A 308 -15.68 5.75 -0.24
N PHE A 309 -16.00 6.79 0.53
CA PHE A 309 -17.38 7.05 0.95
C PHE A 309 -18.09 7.91 -0.10
N VAL A 310 -19.18 7.39 -0.69
CA VAL A 310 -20.12 8.22 -1.46
C VAL A 310 -21.05 8.87 -0.44
N PRO A 311 -20.91 10.18 -0.19
CA PRO A 311 -21.61 10.76 0.92
C PRO A 311 -23.07 11.04 0.60
N VAL A 312 -23.92 10.89 1.61
CA VAL A 312 -25.33 11.26 1.54
C VAL A 312 -25.49 12.73 1.17
N GLN A 313 -26.57 13.09 0.48
CA GLN A 313 -26.82 14.48 0.14
C GLN A 313 -27.28 15.25 1.39
N ARG A 314 -26.70 16.43 1.66
CA ARG A 314 -27.01 17.28 2.82
C ARG A 314 -27.28 18.72 2.40
N MET A 315 -28.11 19.42 3.16
CA MET A 315 -28.34 20.86 3.04
C MET A 315 -28.45 21.51 4.43
N LEU A 316 -27.85 22.68 4.60
CA LEU A 316 -27.94 23.48 5.81
C LEU A 316 -28.75 24.75 5.55
N SER A 317 -29.62 25.12 6.49
CA SER A 317 -30.33 26.39 6.47
C SER A 317 -29.43 27.54 6.94
N GLN A 318 -29.78 28.78 6.60
CA GLN A 318 -29.26 29.97 7.27
C GLN A 318 -29.60 29.90 8.77
N ALA A 319 -28.78 30.55 9.60
CA ALA A 319 -28.98 30.67 11.04
C ALA A 319 -29.56 32.06 11.37
N PRO A 320 -30.89 32.24 11.38
CA PRO A 320 -31.51 33.53 11.71
C PRO A 320 -31.41 33.93 13.19
N GLY A 321 -30.85 33.07 14.05
CA GLY A 321 -30.58 33.30 15.48
C GLY A 321 -31.60 32.65 16.43
N VAL A 322 -31.20 32.36 17.67
CA VAL A 322 -32.04 31.68 18.69
C VAL A 322 -32.57 32.70 19.72
N PRO A 323 -33.88 32.74 20.04
CA PRO A 323 -34.96 31.89 19.52
C PRO A 323 -35.54 32.42 18.20
N TRP A 324 -35.66 31.53 17.20
CA TRP A 324 -36.35 31.81 15.95
C TRP A 324 -37.80 31.32 16.00
N ALA A 325 -38.71 32.13 15.45
CA ALA A 325 -40.08 31.75 15.17
C ALA A 325 -40.48 32.32 13.81
N ALA A 326 -41.21 31.54 13.01
CA ALA A 326 -41.62 31.93 11.67
C ALA A 326 -42.40 33.27 11.69
N PRO A 327 -41.89 34.32 11.00
CA PRO A 327 -42.48 35.67 11.08
C PRO A 327 -43.75 35.84 10.23
N ALA A 328 -43.97 34.95 9.25
CA ALA A 328 -45.09 34.94 8.31
C ALA A 328 -45.38 33.48 7.89
N ASP A 329 -46.55 33.21 7.33
CA ASP A 329 -46.81 31.92 6.69
C ASP A 329 -45.90 31.76 5.46
N GLY A 330 -45.48 30.54 5.17
CA GLY A 330 -44.56 30.22 4.08
C GLY A 330 -44.65 28.77 3.65
N THR A 331 -43.92 28.43 2.59
CA THR A 331 -43.83 27.05 2.09
C THR A 331 -42.38 26.69 1.78
N LEU A 332 -42.03 25.42 2.00
CA LEU A 332 -40.79 24.79 1.57
C LEU A 332 -41.13 23.70 0.56
N GLU A 333 -40.75 23.89 -0.70
CA GLU A 333 -40.89 22.86 -1.75
C GLU A 333 -39.56 22.12 -1.89
N LEU A 334 -39.55 20.82 -1.59
CA LEU A 334 -38.42 19.92 -1.75
C LEU A 334 -38.56 19.12 -3.05
N GLU A 335 -37.61 19.28 -3.96
CA GLU A 335 -37.58 18.56 -5.25
C GLU A 335 -36.34 17.67 -5.34
N PHE A 336 -36.55 16.36 -5.51
CA PHE A 336 -35.51 15.34 -5.68
C PHE A 336 -35.19 15.12 -7.16
N ALA A 337 -33.93 14.84 -7.48
CA ALA A 337 -33.46 14.56 -8.83
C ALA A 337 -34.09 13.28 -9.42
N SER A 338 -34.47 12.33 -8.57
CA SER A 338 -35.22 11.12 -8.93
C SER A 338 -36.67 11.37 -9.35
N GLY A 339 -37.21 12.59 -9.14
CA GLY A 339 -38.52 13.02 -9.65
C GLY A 339 -39.64 13.17 -8.61
N GLY A 340 -39.32 13.27 -7.31
CA GLY A 340 -40.28 13.55 -6.24
C GLY A 340 -40.36 15.06 -5.89
N LYS A 341 -41.58 15.60 -5.73
CA LYS A 341 -41.80 16.97 -5.24
C LYS A 341 -42.70 16.93 -4.00
N PHE A 342 -42.25 17.55 -2.92
CA PHE A 342 -42.96 17.59 -1.65
C PHE A 342 -43.07 19.03 -1.17
N THR A 343 -44.21 19.40 -0.58
CA THR A 343 -44.44 20.74 -0.05
C THR A 343 -44.69 20.64 1.43
N VAL A 344 -43.92 21.40 2.21
CA VAL A 344 -44.06 21.55 3.66
C VAL A 344 -44.54 22.97 3.93
N ASP A 345 -45.68 23.09 4.62
CA ASP A 345 -46.23 24.38 5.02
C ASP A 345 -45.57 24.84 6.34
N VAL A 346 -45.16 26.11 6.41
CA VAL A 346 -44.59 26.75 7.61
C VAL A 346 -45.59 27.80 8.08
N SER A 347 -46.11 27.66 9.30
CA SER A 347 -47.11 28.57 9.87
C SER A 347 -46.46 29.65 10.74
N VAL A 348 -47.09 30.83 10.84
CA VAL A 348 -46.66 31.88 11.76
C VAL A 348 -46.51 31.35 13.20
N GLY A 349 -45.32 31.54 13.77
CA GLY A 349 -45.01 31.14 15.15
C GLY A 349 -44.42 29.74 15.30
N ASP A 350 -44.27 28.97 14.21
CA ASP A 350 -43.54 27.69 14.25
C ASP A 350 -42.07 27.92 14.65
N ASN A 351 -41.55 27.06 15.52
CA ASN A 351 -40.15 27.04 15.91
C ASN A 351 -39.34 26.11 14.98
N LEU A 352 -38.00 26.18 15.08
CA LEU A 352 -37.10 25.37 14.24
C LEU A 352 -37.39 23.87 14.34
N ASP A 353 -37.72 23.37 15.55
CA ASP A 353 -38.05 21.96 15.77
C ASP A 353 -39.33 21.51 15.05
N ALA A 354 -40.39 22.34 15.05
CA ALA A 354 -41.64 22.03 14.37
C ALA A 354 -41.46 21.99 12.84
N VAL A 355 -40.65 22.90 12.30
CA VAL A 355 -40.31 22.91 10.86
C VAL A 355 -39.47 21.68 10.51
N ALA A 356 -38.46 21.35 11.30
CA ALA A 356 -37.61 20.17 11.09
C ALA A 356 -38.40 18.86 11.16
N GLN A 357 -39.31 18.71 12.12
CA GLN A 357 -40.20 17.54 12.23
C GLN A 357 -41.10 17.40 11.00
N SER A 358 -41.62 18.51 10.47
CA SER A 358 -42.49 18.49 9.29
C SER A 358 -41.73 18.07 8.02
N ILE A 359 -40.45 18.43 7.90
CA ILE A 359 -39.57 17.98 6.81
C ILE A 359 -39.23 16.50 6.95
N SER A 360 -38.96 16.01 8.18
CA SER A 360 -38.68 14.60 8.47
C SER A 360 -39.85 13.63 8.22
N MET A 361 -41.06 14.14 7.95
CA MET A 361 -42.20 13.29 7.55
C MET A 361 -42.12 12.83 6.09
N ILE A 362 -41.21 13.40 5.29
CA ILE A 362 -40.98 13.03 3.89
C ILE A 362 -40.15 11.76 3.84
N GLU A 363 -40.63 10.75 3.11
CA GLU A 363 -39.89 9.49 2.93
C GLU A 363 -38.57 9.76 2.18
N GLY A 364 -37.45 9.31 2.77
CA GLY A 364 -36.12 9.46 2.19
C GLY A 364 -35.37 10.75 2.55
N ILE A 365 -35.93 11.58 3.44
CA ILE A 365 -35.25 12.74 4.03
C ILE A 365 -35.39 12.71 5.55
N TRP A 366 -34.32 13.12 6.23
CA TRP A 366 -34.33 13.49 7.63
C TRP A 366 -33.99 14.97 7.80
N ALA A 367 -34.59 15.63 8.79
CA ALA A 367 -34.26 17.00 9.16
C ALA A 367 -34.31 17.24 10.67
N GLY A 368 -33.33 17.98 11.17
CA GLY A 368 -33.21 18.34 12.59
C GLY A 368 -32.79 19.79 12.80
N ALA A 369 -33.26 20.39 13.89
CA ALA A 369 -32.84 21.71 14.33
C ALA A 369 -31.51 21.60 15.10
N ARG A 370 -30.57 22.52 14.82
CA ARG A 370 -29.26 22.60 15.48
C ARG A 370 -29.27 23.64 16.59
N THR A 371 -28.33 23.49 17.52
CA THR A 371 -28.11 24.43 18.63
C THR A 371 -27.63 25.82 18.20
N ASP A 372 -27.13 25.94 16.97
CA ASP A 372 -26.70 27.20 16.34
C ASP A 372 -27.85 28.03 15.74
N GLY A 373 -29.07 27.50 15.73
CA GLY A 373 -30.26 28.15 15.19
C GLY A 373 -30.50 27.90 13.69
N SER A 374 -29.87 26.89 13.10
CA SER A 374 -30.13 26.42 11.73
C SER A 374 -30.85 25.05 11.70
N ILE A 375 -31.34 24.64 10.53
CA ILE A 375 -31.93 23.33 10.24
C ILE A 375 -30.99 22.57 9.29
N THR A 376 -30.67 21.33 9.63
CA THR A 376 -29.99 20.39 8.72
C THR A 376 -31.02 19.50 8.06
N ILE A 377 -30.89 19.29 6.74
CA ILE A 377 -31.66 18.33 5.96
C ILE A 377 -30.68 17.33 5.37
N VAL A 378 -30.92 16.03 5.53
CA VAL A 378 -30.10 14.94 5.01
C VAL A 378 -30.97 13.99 4.19
N GLY A 379 -30.56 13.67 2.97
CA GLY A 379 -31.20 12.69 2.11
C GLY A 379 -30.65 11.29 2.39
N THR A 380 -31.51 10.28 2.50
CA THR A 380 -31.07 8.91 2.82
C THR A 380 -30.44 8.17 1.63
N ASN A 381 -30.54 8.72 0.42
CA ASN A 381 -29.96 8.15 -0.79
C ASN A 381 -28.77 9.01 -1.29
N PRO A 382 -27.53 8.48 -1.32
CA PRO A 382 -26.34 9.24 -1.72
C PRO A 382 -26.37 9.80 -3.15
N ASP A 383 -27.07 9.11 -4.06
CA ASP A 383 -27.13 9.46 -5.48
C ASP A 383 -28.27 10.43 -5.83
N ASP A 384 -29.16 10.76 -4.88
CA ASP A 384 -30.36 11.56 -5.14
C ASP A 384 -30.22 12.98 -4.57
N ARG A 385 -29.79 13.92 -5.42
CA ARG A 385 -29.69 15.34 -5.06
C ARG A 385 -31.08 15.92 -4.85
N PHE A 386 -31.24 16.77 -3.85
CA PHE A 386 -32.50 17.49 -3.61
C PHE A 386 -32.28 19.00 -3.61
N SER A 387 -33.33 19.74 -3.94
CA SER A 387 -33.36 21.20 -3.90
C SER A 387 -34.51 21.68 -3.04
N VAL A 388 -34.31 22.81 -2.38
CA VAL A 388 -35.32 23.44 -1.52
C VAL A 388 -35.64 24.81 -2.10
N ILE A 389 -36.92 25.06 -2.34
CA ILE A 389 -37.47 26.34 -2.77
C ILE A 389 -38.30 26.89 -1.61
N ALA A 390 -37.85 27.98 -1.01
CA ALA A 390 -38.52 28.63 0.11
C ALA A 390 -39.37 29.82 -0.33
N SER A 391 -40.55 29.98 0.27
CA SER A 391 -41.45 31.12 0.08
C SER A 391 -42.02 31.63 1.41
N GLY A 392 -42.40 32.92 1.45
CA GLY A 392 -43.00 33.52 2.65
C GLY A 392 -42.05 33.56 3.84
N GLY A 393 -42.53 33.23 5.05
CA GLY A 393 -41.71 33.23 6.28
C GLY A 393 -40.59 32.19 6.32
N ALA A 394 -40.54 31.26 5.36
CA ALA A 394 -39.49 30.25 5.25
C ALA A 394 -38.21 30.77 4.55
N THR A 395 -38.25 31.96 3.93
CA THR A 395 -37.07 32.56 3.26
C THR A 395 -35.96 32.99 4.22
N ASP A 396 -36.29 33.10 5.50
CA ASP A 396 -35.32 33.38 6.57
C ASP A 396 -34.46 32.16 6.89
N LEU A 397 -34.94 30.95 6.57
CA LEU A 397 -34.25 29.69 6.79
C LEU A 397 -33.46 29.25 5.55
N PHE A 398 -34.07 29.30 4.36
CA PHE A 398 -33.38 28.94 3.12
C PHE A 398 -33.46 30.08 2.11
N PRO A 399 -32.41 30.33 1.30
CA PRO A 399 -32.54 31.24 0.18
C PRO A 399 -33.63 30.72 -0.78
N VAL A 400 -34.15 31.61 -1.64
CA VAL A 400 -35.26 31.31 -2.58
C VAL A 400 -35.05 30.02 -3.37
N SER A 401 -33.78 29.64 -3.60
CA SER A 401 -33.39 28.31 -4.09
C SER A 401 -32.09 27.88 -3.43
N ALA A 402 -32.07 26.69 -2.83
CA ALA A 402 -30.87 26.01 -2.35
C ALA A 402 -30.77 24.61 -2.97
N MET A 403 -29.56 24.10 -3.17
CA MET A 403 -29.31 22.74 -3.66
C MET A 403 -28.52 21.95 -2.62
N SER A 404 -28.78 20.65 -2.53
CA SER A 404 -28.02 19.74 -1.69
C SER A 404 -26.60 19.59 -2.21
N GLU A 405 -25.69 19.41 -1.26
CA GLU A 405 -24.30 19.10 -1.50
C GLU A 405 -23.99 17.71 -0.90
N PRO A 406 -23.06 16.95 -1.49
CA PRO A 406 -22.63 15.70 -0.86
C PRO A 406 -22.07 16.00 0.55
N ALA A 407 -22.47 15.23 1.56
CA ALA A 407 -21.90 15.32 2.90
C ALA A 407 -20.39 15.08 2.82
N SER A 408 -19.62 15.57 3.78
CA SER A 408 -18.16 15.38 3.76
C SER A 408 -17.77 14.76 5.07
N ARG A 409 -17.13 13.59 4.98
CA ARG A 409 -16.40 13.01 6.10
C ARG A 409 -15.17 13.86 6.33
N GLN A 410 -14.88 14.19 7.59
CA GLN A 410 -13.57 14.71 7.93
C GLN A 410 -12.61 13.53 8.14
N VAL A 411 -11.42 13.63 7.53
CA VAL A 411 -10.37 12.62 7.67
C VAL A 411 -9.96 12.59 9.13
N ASP A 412 -9.99 11.40 9.75
CA ASP A 412 -9.47 11.20 11.10
C ASP A 412 -7.96 11.01 11.00
N THR A 413 -7.21 12.02 11.44
CA THR A 413 -5.75 12.11 11.34
C THR A 413 -5.04 11.71 12.63
N ALA A 414 -5.78 11.39 13.71
CA ALA A 414 -5.24 11.11 15.04
C ALA A 414 -5.38 9.63 15.49
N HIS A 415 -6.04 8.77 14.70
CA HIS A 415 -6.19 7.37 15.05
C HIS A 415 -4.90 6.54 14.90
N ILE A 416 -4.73 5.59 15.82
CA ILE A 416 -3.77 4.49 15.72
C ILE A 416 -4.36 3.50 14.69
N GLY A 417 -3.64 3.23 13.60
CA GLY A 417 -4.10 2.25 12.60
C GLY A 417 -4.01 0.80 13.09
N LEU A 418 -4.76 -0.11 12.47
CA LEU A 418 -4.81 -1.52 12.83
C LEU A 418 -3.43 -2.19 12.77
N ALA A 419 -2.62 -1.87 11.75
CA ALA A 419 -1.30 -2.47 11.63
C ALA A 419 -0.41 -2.03 12.78
N SER A 420 -0.48 -0.75 13.17
CA SER A 420 0.22 -0.21 14.34
C SER A 420 -0.25 -0.90 15.62
N PHE A 421 -1.56 -0.98 15.85
CA PHE A 421 -2.15 -1.57 17.04
C PHE A 421 -1.81 -3.06 17.20
N LEU A 422 -1.87 -3.82 16.10
CA LEU A 422 -1.56 -5.25 16.09
C LEU A 422 -0.04 -5.53 16.04
N GLY A 423 0.82 -4.51 16.00
CA GLY A 423 2.26 -4.67 15.81
C GLY A 423 2.63 -5.34 14.49
N LEU A 424 1.78 -5.22 13.48
CA LEU A 424 1.99 -5.71 12.11
C LEU A 424 2.66 -4.66 11.22
N GLU A 425 2.71 -3.40 11.67
CA GLU A 425 3.29 -2.29 10.93
C GLU A 425 4.79 -2.51 10.73
N THR A 426 5.16 -2.74 9.47
CA THR A 426 6.57 -2.92 9.07
C THR A 426 7.26 -1.59 8.74
N ALA A 427 6.47 -0.52 8.62
CA ALA A 427 6.96 0.83 8.38
C ALA A 427 7.12 1.55 9.73
N THR A 428 8.15 2.38 9.86
CA THR A 428 8.23 3.33 10.97
C THR A 428 7.47 4.59 10.56
N VAL A 429 6.28 4.78 11.11
CA VAL A 429 5.42 5.94 10.84
C VAL A 429 5.51 6.91 12.02
N SER A 430 5.74 8.20 11.75
CA SER A 430 5.72 9.21 12.80
C SER A 430 4.31 9.54 13.26
N THR A 431 4.20 10.16 14.43
CA THR A 431 3.00 10.89 14.82
C THR A 431 2.67 11.99 13.81
N HIS A 432 1.41 12.42 13.80
CA HIS A 432 0.96 13.53 12.97
C HIS A 432 1.66 14.84 13.37
N ALA A 433 2.05 15.65 12.38
CA ALA A 433 2.56 17.01 12.56
C ALA A 433 1.79 17.96 11.64
N LEU A 434 1.64 19.25 11.97
CA LEU A 434 0.97 20.19 11.07
C LEU A 434 1.95 20.72 10.00
N PRO A 435 1.48 21.12 8.81
CA PRO A 435 2.29 21.84 7.85
C PRO A 435 2.87 23.13 8.45
N GLY A 436 4.20 23.17 8.57
CA GLY A 436 4.92 24.27 9.19
C GLY A 436 5.18 24.13 10.69
N ASP A 437 4.80 23.02 11.31
CA ASP A 437 5.23 22.71 12.68
C ASP A 437 6.75 22.54 12.72
N SER A 438 7.36 23.28 13.66
CA SER A 438 8.76 23.13 14.01
C SER A 438 8.97 21.85 14.80
N LEU A 439 9.91 21.01 14.37
CA LEU A 439 10.45 19.93 15.20
C LEU A 439 11.37 20.46 16.30
N GLY A 440 11.76 21.74 16.24
CA GLY A 440 12.55 22.43 17.24
C GLY A 440 13.88 22.98 16.71
N ASP A 441 14.56 23.75 17.56
CA ASP A 441 15.83 24.40 17.25
C ASP A 441 17.02 23.42 17.41
N THR A 442 17.51 22.93 16.27
CA THR A 442 18.65 22.01 16.24
C THR A 442 20.00 22.69 16.49
N THR A 443 20.07 24.03 16.46
CA THR A 443 21.29 24.76 16.80
C THR A 443 21.55 24.79 18.30
N THR A 444 20.47 24.76 19.10
CA THR A 444 20.54 24.69 20.56
C THR A 444 20.63 23.25 21.05
N ASN A 445 19.84 22.34 20.46
CA ASN A 445 19.87 20.91 20.75
C ASN A 445 20.07 20.12 19.46
N ALA A 446 21.31 19.71 19.17
CA ALA A 446 21.59 18.94 17.97
C ALA A 446 20.73 17.68 17.92
N LEU A 447 20.02 17.48 16.81
CA LEU A 447 19.31 16.24 16.53
C LEU A 447 20.34 15.17 16.18
N ASP A 448 20.39 14.08 16.94
CA ASP A 448 21.31 12.95 16.72
C ASP A 448 20.52 11.62 16.75
N VAL A 449 19.96 11.24 15.60
CA VAL A 449 19.08 10.08 15.46
C VAL A 449 19.79 8.95 14.72
N VAL A 450 19.76 7.76 15.33
CA VAL A 450 20.36 6.54 14.79
C VAL A 450 19.29 5.65 14.18
N PHE A 451 19.53 5.17 12.96
CA PHE A 451 18.69 4.23 12.24
C PHE A 451 19.46 2.93 12.01
N ILE A 452 18.87 1.79 12.39
CA ILE A 452 19.51 0.48 12.31
C ILE A 452 18.56 -0.53 11.68
N SER A 453 19.05 -1.26 10.69
CA SER A 453 18.37 -2.42 10.11
C SER A 453 19.39 -3.52 9.83
N GLY A 454 19.29 -4.63 10.57
CA GLY A 454 20.28 -5.71 10.52
C GLY A 454 21.70 -5.21 10.85
N GLU A 455 22.62 -5.34 9.88
CA GLU A 455 24.00 -4.84 9.99
C GLU A 455 24.16 -3.38 9.54
N ARG A 456 23.15 -2.80 8.88
CA ARG A 456 23.20 -1.41 8.42
C ARG A 456 22.90 -0.48 9.58
N LYS A 457 23.79 0.48 9.80
CA LYS A 457 23.64 1.53 10.82
C LYS A 457 23.95 2.89 10.20
N MET A 458 23.04 3.82 10.36
CA MET A 458 23.20 5.22 9.95
C MET A 458 23.00 6.13 11.16
N ASN A 459 23.79 7.18 11.22
CA ASN A 459 23.60 8.26 12.18
C ASN A 459 23.29 9.55 11.43
N LEU A 460 22.15 10.17 11.71
CA LEU A 460 21.75 11.45 11.17
C LEU A 460 21.95 12.52 12.24
N VAL A 461 22.88 13.45 11.99
CA VAL A 461 23.16 14.58 12.87
C VAL A 461 22.77 15.87 12.17
N ILE A 462 21.87 16.65 12.77
CA ILE A 462 21.46 17.99 12.30
C ILE A 462 21.70 18.97 13.44
N ASN A 463 22.46 20.04 13.17
CA ASN A 463 22.87 21.01 14.19
C ASN A 463 22.92 22.47 13.68
N ASP A 464 22.31 22.71 12.53
CA ASP A 464 22.43 23.93 11.74
C ASP A 464 21.08 24.60 11.44
N GLU A 465 19.96 24.01 11.85
CA GLU A 465 18.61 24.49 11.52
C GLU A 465 17.85 24.96 12.77
N PRO A 466 17.55 26.26 12.92
CA PRO A 466 16.82 26.78 14.07
C PRO A 466 15.33 26.46 14.06
N ASP A 467 14.77 26.07 12.91
CA ASP A 467 13.35 25.77 12.75
C ASP A 467 13.18 24.58 11.80
N LEU A 468 13.57 23.39 12.25
CA LEU A 468 13.56 22.20 11.40
C LEU A 468 12.13 21.73 11.12
N THR A 469 11.71 21.77 9.86
CA THR A 469 10.40 21.22 9.45
C THR A 469 10.46 19.71 9.21
N LEU A 470 9.30 19.02 9.25
CA LEU A 470 9.23 17.58 8.95
C LEU A 470 9.68 17.25 7.51
N GLN A 471 9.39 18.14 6.56
CA GLN A 471 9.80 17.97 5.16
C GLN A 471 11.32 18.07 5.00
N GLU A 472 11.95 19.06 5.63
CA GLU A 472 13.42 19.20 5.62
C GLU A 472 14.11 18.04 6.33
N PHE A 473 13.56 17.57 7.44
CA PHE A 473 14.03 16.37 8.12
C PHE A 473 13.97 15.14 7.19
N ALA A 474 12.85 14.94 6.51
CA ALA A 474 12.68 13.83 5.57
C ALA A 474 13.66 13.90 4.40
N ASP A 475 13.90 15.09 3.83
CA ASP A 475 14.81 15.25 2.70
C ASP A 475 16.29 15.07 3.12
N ARG A 476 16.67 15.53 4.32
CA ARG A 476 17.99 15.24 4.91
C ARG A 476 18.13 13.75 5.21
N LEU A 477 17.07 13.08 5.69
CA LEU A 477 17.06 11.64 5.92
C LEU A 477 17.21 10.86 4.61
N LYS A 478 16.50 11.22 3.55
CA LYS A 478 16.68 10.62 2.20
C LYS A 478 18.11 10.76 1.70
N ALA A 479 18.70 11.95 1.87
CA ALA A 479 20.07 12.20 1.45
C ALA A 479 21.09 11.35 2.24
N ALA A 480 20.86 11.15 3.54
CA ALA A 480 21.74 10.36 4.40
C ALA A 480 21.56 8.85 4.22
N ALA A 481 20.33 8.39 3.97
CA ALA A 481 19.98 6.98 3.89
C ALA A 481 20.46 6.29 2.61
N GLY A 482 20.81 7.04 1.57
CA GLY A 482 21.24 6.48 0.29
C GLY A 482 20.18 5.55 -0.29
N ASP A 483 20.56 4.30 -0.58
CA ASP A 483 19.71 3.37 -1.31
C ASP A 483 18.93 2.37 -0.44
N TRP A 484 19.07 2.36 0.88
CA TRP A 484 18.49 1.30 1.72
C TRP A 484 17.27 1.72 2.54
N LEU A 485 16.99 3.02 2.70
CA LEU A 485 15.70 3.51 3.20
C LEU A 485 14.89 4.18 2.11
N GLU A 486 13.58 4.06 2.21
CA GLU A 486 12.59 4.84 1.50
C GLU A 486 11.85 5.69 2.53
N VAL A 487 11.86 7.00 2.31
CA VAL A 487 11.27 7.99 3.22
C VAL A 487 10.23 8.76 2.43
N VAL A 488 9.01 8.80 2.93
CA VAL A 488 7.90 9.51 2.30
C VAL A 488 7.28 10.43 3.35
N VAL A 489 7.07 11.69 2.99
CA VAL A 489 6.20 12.59 3.76
C VAL A 489 4.84 12.50 3.12
N GLN A 490 3.88 12.03 3.88
CA GLN A 490 2.49 11.96 3.47
C GLN A 490 1.81 13.25 3.90
N GLU A 491 1.28 13.99 2.93
CA GLU A 491 0.48 15.18 3.17
C GLU A 491 -1.00 14.78 3.19
N GLU A 492 -1.69 15.14 4.26
CA GLU A 492 -3.13 14.97 4.42
C GLU A 492 -3.78 16.36 4.42
N PRO A 493 -4.58 16.70 3.38
CA PRO A 493 -5.11 18.04 3.19
C PRO A 493 -6.15 18.41 4.25
N GLU A 494 -6.39 19.72 4.43
CA GLU A 494 -7.31 20.24 5.44
C GLU A 494 -8.72 19.75 5.12
N ALA A 495 -9.36 19.06 6.07
CA ALA A 495 -10.75 18.70 5.91
C ALA A 495 -11.63 19.88 6.36
N VAL A 496 -11.71 20.95 5.57
CA VAL A 496 -12.64 22.06 5.83
C VAL A 496 -13.90 21.85 5.01
N ASN A 497 -15.06 21.80 5.69
CA ASN A 497 -16.31 22.12 5.02
C ASN A 497 -16.47 23.66 4.99
N PRO A 498 -16.34 24.32 3.82
CA PRO A 498 -16.32 25.79 3.74
C PRO A 498 -17.65 26.45 4.15
N THR A 499 -18.72 25.68 4.34
CA THR A 499 -20.04 26.18 4.78
C THR A 499 -20.35 25.95 6.25
N ASP A 500 -19.51 25.22 6.99
CA ASP A 500 -19.75 24.85 8.39
C ASP A 500 -18.68 25.42 9.33
N SER A 501 -18.97 26.59 9.91
CA SER A 501 -18.10 27.24 10.90
C SER A 501 -18.06 26.54 12.27
N LEU A 502 -18.89 25.52 12.50
CA LEU A 502 -19.05 24.78 13.75
C LEU A 502 -18.85 23.27 13.56
N SER A 503 -18.17 22.87 12.48
CA SER A 503 -17.84 21.47 12.20
C SER A 503 -17.26 20.82 13.47
N LEU A 504 -18.06 19.92 14.07
CA LEU A 504 -17.70 19.21 15.30
C LEU A 504 -16.51 18.27 15.11
N HIS A 505 -16.11 18.04 13.86
CA HIS A 505 -15.04 17.14 13.47
C HIS A 505 -13.89 17.86 12.74
N LYS A 506 -13.74 19.19 12.94
CA LYS A 506 -12.68 20.00 12.32
C LYS A 506 -11.30 19.48 12.68
N GLU A 507 -10.60 18.94 11.68
CA GLU A 507 -9.19 18.56 11.78
C GLU A 507 -8.33 19.45 10.87
N THR A 508 -7.13 19.76 11.34
CA THR A 508 -6.17 20.64 10.64
C THR A 508 -5.33 19.78 9.68
N GLU A 509 -4.76 20.37 8.62
CA GLU A 509 -3.81 19.69 7.73
C GLU A 509 -2.76 18.91 8.54
N SER A 510 -2.43 17.70 8.10
CA SER A 510 -1.48 16.85 8.82
C SER A 510 -0.41 16.26 7.88
N LEU A 511 0.78 16.07 8.43
CA LEU A 511 1.93 15.46 7.80
C LEU A 511 2.34 14.24 8.63
N ARG A 512 2.57 13.12 7.96
CA ARG A 512 3.16 11.92 8.57
C ARG A 512 4.43 11.53 7.84
N LEU A 513 5.48 11.21 8.60
CA LEU A 513 6.73 10.69 8.07
C LEU A 513 6.67 9.18 8.07
N VAL A 514 6.75 8.57 6.89
CA VAL A 514 6.79 7.13 6.71
C VAL A 514 8.21 6.74 6.30
N ILE A 515 8.90 5.99 7.17
CA ILE A 515 10.25 5.50 6.95
C ILE A 515 10.19 3.98 6.79
N THR A 516 10.76 3.48 5.71
CA THR A 516 10.79 2.05 5.42
C THR A 516 12.17 1.63 4.94
N THR A 517 12.53 0.36 5.17
CA THR A 517 13.75 -0.25 4.64
C THR A 517 13.44 -0.89 3.28
N LYS A 518 14.31 -0.78 2.29
CA LYS A 518 14.05 -1.35 0.94
C LYS A 518 14.01 -2.89 0.91
N ASP A 519 14.67 -3.54 1.86
CA ASP A 519 14.70 -5.00 2.01
C ASP A 519 13.56 -5.55 2.88
N GLY A 520 12.74 -4.67 3.49
CA GLY A 520 11.65 -5.06 4.40
C GLY A 520 12.14 -5.59 5.75
N ALA A 521 13.44 -5.40 6.06
CA ALA A 521 13.99 -5.74 7.37
C ALA A 521 13.53 -4.71 8.43
N PRO A 522 13.34 -5.13 9.69
CA PRO A 522 12.85 -4.24 10.73
C PRO A 522 13.79 -3.06 10.96
N LEU A 523 13.20 -1.88 11.16
CA LEU A 523 13.93 -0.64 11.42
C LEU A 523 13.88 -0.31 12.91
N SER A 524 15.05 -0.28 13.54
CA SER A 524 15.23 0.28 14.87
C SER A 524 15.65 1.73 14.78
N VAL A 525 14.97 2.62 15.52
CA VAL A 525 15.27 4.04 15.57
C VAL A 525 15.39 4.46 17.02
N TYR A 526 16.45 5.21 17.33
CA TYR A 526 16.59 5.84 18.64
C TYR A 526 17.38 7.15 18.54
N ASP A 527 17.20 7.99 19.54
CA ASP A 527 17.85 9.30 19.64
C ASP A 527 18.97 9.23 20.69
N LYS A 528 20.15 9.76 20.36
CA LYS A 528 21.31 9.85 21.28
C LYS A 528 21.27 11.06 22.21
N SER A 529 20.59 12.12 21.78
CA SER A 529 20.43 13.41 22.45
C SER A 529 19.08 13.55 23.15
N GLY A 530 18.16 12.63 22.86
CA GLY A 530 16.95 12.34 23.61
C GLY A 530 15.88 13.44 23.52
N SER A 531 15.25 13.64 22.36
CA SER A 531 13.96 14.35 22.27
C SER A 531 13.23 14.15 20.95
N TYR A 532 13.92 14.09 19.81
CA TYR A 532 13.29 14.21 18.50
C TYR A 532 12.62 12.91 18.03
N ALA A 533 13.29 11.75 18.17
CA ALA A 533 12.68 10.47 17.78
C ALA A 533 11.48 10.10 18.66
N ASN A 534 11.51 10.49 19.94
CA ASN A 534 10.38 10.33 20.86
C ASN A 534 9.24 11.30 20.54
N TYR A 535 9.55 12.57 20.23
CA TYR A 535 8.56 13.57 19.82
C TYR A 535 7.83 13.17 18.53
N LEU A 536 8.57 12.62 17.56
CA LEU A 536 8.02 12.07 16.33
C LEU A 536 7.34 10.70 16.52
N GLY A 537 7.40 10.09 17.72
CA GLY A 537 6.86 8.75 17.98
C GLY A 537 7.50 7.61 17.17
N ILE A 538 8.67 7.84 16.58
CA ILE A 538 9.39 6.84 15.76
C ILE A 538 10.41 6.03 16.56
N SER A 539 10.64 6.37 17.83
CA SER A 539 11.60 5.68 18.69
C SER A 539 11.14 4.28 19.05
N SER A 540 11.96 3.26 18.77
CA SER A 540 11.68 1.85 19.07
C SER A 540 12.65 1.23 20.08
N ALA A 541 13.63 1.99 20.57
CA ALA A 541 14.54 1.55 21.62
C ALA A 541 14.05 1.94 23.02
N LEU A 542 14.33 1.08 24.01
CA LEU A 542 14.26 1.46 25.42
C LEU A 542 15.53 2.19 25.82
N VAL A 543 15.40 3.47 26.14
CA VAL A 543 16.50 4.28 26.66
C VAL A 543 16.41 4.33 28.17
N THR A 544 17.50 4.00 28.87
CA THR A 544 17.57 4.13 30.33
C THR A 544 17.68 5.60 30.74
N ASP A 545 17.29 5.89 31.98
CA ASP A 545 17.66 7.15 32.62
C ASP A 545 19.18 7.30 32.73
N ASP A 546 19.62 8.48 33.19
CA ASP A 546 21.03 8.74 33.50
C ASP A 546 21.52 7.77 34.59
N LEU A 547 22.48 6.91 34.22
CA LEU A 547 23.05 5.89 35.10
C LEU A 547 24.22 6.43 35.94
N THR A 548 24.60 7.70 35.77
CA THR A 548 25.73 8.27 36.53
C THR A 548 25.45 8.29 38.04
N GLY A 549 26.35 7.69 38.81
CA GLY A 549 26.23 7.63 40.27
C GLY A 549 25.16 6.67 40.79
N VAL A 550 24.52 5.88 39.93
CA VAL A 550 23.59 4.82 40.37
C VAL A 550 24.38 3.72 41.06
N ALA A 551 24.14 3.52 42.35
CA ALA A 551 24.82 2.51 43.14
C ALA A 551 24.29 1.11 42.83
N PHE A 552 25.18 0.13 42.66
CA PHE A 552 24.76 -1.26 42.53
C PHE A 552 24.22 -1.77 43.88
N PRO A 553 23.07 -2.48 43.92
CA PRO A 553 22.52 -2.99 45.16
C PRO A 553 23.50 -3.99 45.80
N SER A 554 24.13 -3.59 46.90
CA SER A 554 25.04 -4.46 47.66
C SER A 554 24.37 -4.99 48.92
N LEU A 555 24.27 -6.32 49.03
CA LEU A 555 23.90 -7.00 50.27
C LEU A 555 25.18 -7.37 51.01
N ALA A 556 25.34 -6.86 52.23
CA ALA A 556 26.61 -6.83 52.99
C ALA A 556 27.24 -8.20 53.38
N ALA A 557 26.80 -9.33 52.81
CA ALA A 557 27.32 -10.65 53.16
C ALA A 557 27.36 -11.71 52.03
N VAL A 558 26.81 -11.44 50.84
CA VAL A 558 26.79 -12.41 49.72
C VAL A 558 26.82 -11.65 48.38
N ASP A 559 27.70 -12.06 47.46
CA ASP A 559 27.63 -11.68 46.03
C ASP A 559 26.37 -12.31 45.43
N VAL A 560 25.24 -11.63 45.55
CA VAL A 560 23.99 -12.02 44.89
C VAL A 560 23.91 -11.24 43.58
N PRO A 561 23.81 -11.92 42.42
CA PRO A 561 23.61 -11.22 41.16
C PRO A 561 22.24 -10.55 41.15
N ALA A 562 22.17 -9.32 40.65
CA ALA A 562 20.90 -8.72 40.27
C ALA A 562 20.39 -9.43 39.01
N LEU A 563 19.13 -9.86 39.02
CA LEU A 563 18.55 -10.59 37.91
C LEU A 563 17.69 -9.64 37.07
N LEU A 564 18.02 -9.53 35.79
CA LEU A 564 17.27 -8.77 34.81
C LEU A 564 16.63 -9.74 33.83
N GLY A 565 15.31 -9.65 33.66
CA GLY A 565 14.59 -10.36 32.61
C GLY A 565 14.56 -9.51 31.35
N VAL A 566 15.11 -10.03 30.25
CA VAL A 566 14.99 -9.41 28.93
C VAL A 566 14.18 -10.35 28.06
N GLU A 567 13.05 -9.88 27.57
CA GLU A 567 12.17 -10.63 26.67
C GLU A 567 12.24 -9.98 25.28
N ALA A 568 12.55 -10.79 24.27
CA ALA A 568 12.54 -10.41 22.87
C ALA A 568 11.81 -11.51 22.08
N GLY A 569 10.74 -11.16 21.38
CA GLY A 569 9.99 -12.12 20.55
C GLY A 569 9.31 -13.25 21.32
N GLY A 570 9.01 -13.05 22.60
CA GLY A 570 8.49 -14.10 23.49
C GLY A 570 9.55 -15.10 23.98
N THR A 571 10.83 -14.91 23.62
CA THR A 571 11.93 -15.65 24.23
C THR A 571 12.44 -14.88 25.44
N PHE A 572 12.39 -15.53 26.61
CA PHE A 572 12.81 -14.93 27.87
C PHE A 572 14.28 -15.23 28.17
N TYR A 573 15.09 -14.18 28.27
CA TYR A 573 16.50 -14.24 28.65
C TYR A 573 16.66 -13.76 30.08
N ARG A 574 17.33 -14.57 30.91
CA ARG A 574 17.69 -14.19 32.27
C ARG A 574 19.13 -13.68 32.27
N VAL A 575 19.30 -12.38 32.47
CA VAL A 575 20.60 -11.72 32.56
C VAL A 575 20.97 -11.60 34.04
N ALA A 576 22.08 -12.20 34.44
CA ALA A 576 22.63 -12.10 35.79
C ALA A 576 23.73 -11.02 35.81
N LEU A 577 23.49 -9.93 36.52
CA LEU A 577 24.44 -8.83 36.68
C LEU A 577 25.17 -9.00 38.01
N LEU A 578 26.50 -9.15 37.97
CA LEU A 578 27.35 -9.23 39.16
C LEU A 578 27.98 -7.87 39.40
N GLY A 579 28.03 -7.40 40.64
CA GLY A 579 28.63 -6.10 40.96
C GLY A 579 30.04 -5.94 40.38
N GLU A 580 30.87 -6.97 40.47
CA GLU A 580 32.23 -6.95 39.89
C GLU A 580 32.30 -6.83 38.36
N SER A 581 31.23 -7.19 37.63
CA SER A 581 31.22 -7.17 36.17
C SER A 581 30.56 -5.93 35.58
N VAL A 582 29.79 -5.18 36.38
CA VAL A 582 29.02 -4.00 35.94
C VAL A 582 29.34 -2.72 36.71
N ASP A 583 30.21 -2.76 37.71
CA ASP A 583 30.64 -1.60 38.50
C ASP A 583 31.90 -0.95 37.88
N ASP A 584 32.00 0.38 37.98
CA ASP A 584 33.18 1.17 37.59
C ASP A 584 34.38 1.02 38.56
N GLY A 585 34.22 0.21 39.61
CA GLY A 585 35.19 -0.03 40.66
C GLY A 585 35.05 0.92 41.85
N THR A 586 34.03 1.79 41.85
CA THR A 586 33.73 2.75 42.92
C THR A 586 32.41 2.47 43.65
N GLY A 587 31.68 1.41 43.29
CA GLY A 587 30.36 1.08 43.84
C GLY A 587 29.21 1.51 42.93
N HIS A 588 29.51 2.02 41.74
CA HIS A 588 28.57 2.65 40.82
C HIS A 588 28.54 1.91 39.48
N LEU A 589 27.36 1.85 38.85
CA LEU A 589 27.20 1.18 37.56
C LEU A 589 28.06 1.85 36.47
N ASP A 590 28.85 1.04 35.77
CA ASP A 590 29.50 1.40 34.51
C ASP A 590 28.56 1.03 33.34
N PRO A 591 28.01 2.03 32.61
CA PRO A 591 27.13 1.79 31.47
C PRO A 591 27.79 0.93 30.38
N GLU A 592 29.10 1.09 30.12
CA GLU A 592 29.79 0.30 29.09
C GLU A 592 29.92 -1.17 29.49
N ALA A 593 30.23 -1.42 30.77
CA ALA A 593 30.28 -2.75 31.33
C ALA A 593 28.90 -3.42 31.34
N LEU A 594 27.86 -2.69 31.75
CA LEU A 594 26.48 -3.16 31.73
C LEU A 594 26.01 -3.52 30.31
N ALA A 595 26.31 -2.68 29.32
CA ALA A 595 25.97 -2.94 27.91
C ALA A 595 26.68 -4.18 27.35
N ARG A 596 27.93 -4.43 27.76
CA ARG A 596 28.67 -5.63 27.38
C ARG A 596 28.05 -6.88 27.98
N GLU A 597 27.70 -6.84 29.26
CA GLU A 597 27.12 -7.99 29.98
C GLU A 597 25.75 -8.40 29.39
N ILE A 598 24.88 -7.42 29.14
CA ILE A 598 23.56 -7.67 28.52
C ILE A 598 23.74 -8.29 27.13
N ARG A 599 24.62 -7.73 26.28
CA ARG A 599 24.88 -8.28 24.93
C ARG A 599 25.44 -9.70 24.97
N GLN A 600 26.30 -10.00 25.93
CA GLN A 600 26.93 -11.30 26.06
C GLN A 600 25.94 -12.40 26.48
N GLN A 601 25.00 -12.07 27.38
CA GLN A 601 24.05 -13.05 27.92
C GLN A 601 22.78 -13.22 27.07
N VAL A 602 22.30 -12.16 26.41
CA VAL A 602 21.11 -12.21 25.53
C VAL A 602 21.49 -12.64 24.10
N GLY A 603 22.68 -12.26 23.64
CA GLY A 603 23.17 -12.54 22.29
C GLY A 603 23.16 -11.31 21.38
N SER A 604 24.26 -11.07 20.68
CA SER A 604 24.48 -9.90 19.81
C SER A 604 23.58 -9.85 18.58
N ASP A 605 22.97 -10.97 18.23
CA ASP A 605 22.10 -11.11 17.06
C ASP A 605 20.64 -10.81 17.40
N VAL A 606 20.30 -10.85 18.70
CA VAL A 606 18.94 -10.62 19.23
C VAL A 606 18.78 -9.16 19.66
N ILE A 607 19.72 -8.65 20.46
CA ILE A 607 19.65 -7.30 21.02
C ILE A 607 20.86 -6.45 20.62
N GLY A 608 20.60 -5.19 20.32
CA GLY A 608 21.60 -4.15 20.27
C GLY A 608 21.58 -3.29 21.53
N VAL A 609 22.77 -2.97 22.04
CA VAL A 609 22.93 -2.06 23.17
C VAL A 609 23.98 -1.02 22.79
N ASP A 610 23.55 0.23 22.72
CA ASP A 610 24.39 1.38 22.39
C ASP A 610 24.40 2.39 23.53
N LEU A 611 25.55 3.05 23.71
CA LEU A 611 25.70 4.14 24.67
C LEU A 611 25.12 5.44 24.08
N VAL A 612 24.28 6.12 24.85
CA VAL A 612 23.62 7.39 24.49
C VAL A 612 23.89 8.47 25.54
N ASN A 613 23.49 9.72 25.28
CA ASN A 613 23.71 10.87 26.17
C ASN A 613 25.19 11.08 26.58
N GLY A 614 26.12 10.90 25.65
CA GLY A 614 27.55 11.03 25.94
C GLY A 614 28.14 9.90 26.79
N GLY A 615 27.43 8.76 26.91
CA GLY A 615 27.89 7.56 27.62
C GLY A 615 27.23 7.33 28.97
N THR A 616 26.27 8.16 29.37
CA THR A 616 25.61 8.07 30.68
C THR A 616 24.36 7.21 30.69
N SER A 617 23.79 6.92 29.51
CA SER A 617 22.56 6.13 29.36
C SER A 617 22.76 5.02 28.33
N LEU A 618 21.88 4.01 28.35
CA LEU A 618 21.87 2.89 27.42
C LEU A 618 20.61 2.89 26.57
N ALA A 619 20.77 2.71 25.27
CA ALA A 619 19.67 2.41 24.34
C ALA A 619 19.68 0.91 24.02
N LEU A 620 18.61 0.22 24.42
CA LEU A 620 18.35 -1.20 24.15
C LEU A 620 17.35 -1.30 23.00
N TYR A 621 17.72 -1.97 21.91
CA TYR A 621 16.85 -2.14 20.74
C TYR A 621 16.90 -3.57 20.22
N SER A 622 15.80 -4.01 19.63
CA SER A 622 15.68 -5.35 19.06
C SER A 622 16.25 -5.37 17.63
N LYS A 623 17.21 -6.24 17.37
CA LYS A 623 17.72 -6.45 15.99
C LYS A 623 16.79 -7.32 15.15
N THR A 624 15.92 -8.09 15.80
CA THR A 624 14.92 -8.94 15.14
C THR A 624 13.65 -8.19 14.79
N GLY A 625 13.49 -6.94 15.25
CA GLY A 625 12.27 -6.15 15.08
C GLY A 625 11.15 -6.50 16.03
N GLU A 626 11.35 -7.51 16.87
CA GLU A 626 10.36 -7.95 17.85
C GLU A 626 10.29 -6.99 19.04
N PRO A 627 9.13 -6.84 19.69
CA PRO A 627 8.99 -5.98 20.86
C PRO A 627 9.93 -6.44 21.97
N LEU A 628 10.63 -5.46 22.56
CA LEU A 628 11.58 -5.69 23.63
C LEU A 628 10.93 -5.30 24.97
N ARG A 629 11.04 -6.18 25.97
CA ARG A 629 10.57 -5.90 27.33
C ARG A 629 11.65 -6.21 28.34
N VAL A 630 11.88 -5.27 29.24
CA VAL A 630 12.82 -5.43 30.34
C VAL A 630 12.02 -5.49 31.65
N MET A 631 12.28 -6.50 32.46
CA MET A 631 11.62 -6.71 33.75
C MET A 631 12.66 -6.92 34.85
N ASP A 632 12.40 -6.34 36.01
CA ASP A 632 13.14 -6.67 37.23
C ASP A 632 12.73 -8.07 37.72
N LEU A 633 13.71 -8.90 38.08
CA LEU A 633 13.46 -10.24 38.61
C LEU A 633 13.83 -10.31 40.10
N PRO A 634 12.98 -10.94 40.91
CA PRO A 634 13.15 -11.01 42.36
C PRO A 634 14.32 -11.88 42.82
#